data_AF-A0A7S8EYB6-F1
#
_entry.id   AF-A0A7S8EYB6-F1
#
_cell.length_a   1.000
_cell.length_b   1.000
_cell.length_c   1.000
_cell.angle_alpha   90.00
_cell.angle_beta   90.00
_cell.angle_gamma   90.00
#
_symmetry.space_group_name_H-M   'P 1'
#
loop_
_entity.id
_entity.type
_entity.pdbx_description
1 polymer ?
#
loop_
_entity_poly.entity_id
_entity_poly.type
_entity_poly.pdbx_seq_one_letter_code
_entity_poly.pdbx_strand_id
1 'polypeptide(L)'
;MGASALVNLWSDAWETPEKIRFVSLLYAAGGALGFPAGLYLARLVSLGRQWEVALAAAFVCLLAATLAFTGGLFALQYRSYYAEWHAPAFTPTWGFQLVFTTLTALYQFVVLGIRLYFPLGFAALAVASVWFARQQR
;
A
#
# COMPACT_ATOMS: atom_id res chain seq x y z
N MET A 1 6.47 3.56 -6.06
CA MET A 1 6.39 2.90 -4.74
C MET A 1 7.56 1.96 -4.51
N GLY A 2 7.71 0.88 -5.28
CA GLY A 2 8.84 -0.07 -5.10
C GLY A 2 10.24 0.55 -5.11
N ALA A 3 10.50 1.53 -5.99
CA ALA A 3 11.79 2.24 -6.01
C ALA A 3 12.10 2.99 -4.70
N SER A 4 11.08 3.55 -4.04
CA SER A 4 11.26 4.21 -2.73
C SER A 4 11.68 3.21 -1.66
N ALA A 5 10.99 2.07 -1.61
CA ALA A 5 11.33 1.00 -0.68
C ALA A 5 12.74 0.44 -0.95
N LEU A 6 13.09 0.23 -2.22
CA LEU A 6 14.41 -0.27 -2.62
C LEU A 6 15.53 0.66 -2.16
N VAL A 7 15.39 1.97 -2.42
CA VAL A 7 16.39 2.97 -2.04
C VAL A 7 16.58 3.01 -0.52
N ASN A 8 15.49 3.02 0.27
CA ASN A 8 15.58 3.01 1.73
C ASN A 8 16.29 1.76 2.24
N LEU A 9 15.77 0.58 1.88
CA LEU A 9 16.26 -0.70 2.40
C LEU A 9 17.70 -0.98 2.01
N TRP A 10 18.10 -0.58 0.80
CA TRP A 10 19.48 -0.73 0.35
C TRP A 10 20.41 0.26 1.06
N SER A 11 19.99 1.51 1.24
CA SER A 11 20.80 2.53 1.93
C SER A 11 21.04 2.16 3.40
N ASP A 12 20.06 1.55 4.05
CA ASP A 12 20.14 1.11 5.45
C ASP A 12 20.87 -0.24 5.63
N ALA A 13 21.34 -0.86 4.53
CA ALA A 13 21.90 -2.23 4.53
C ALA A 13 21.02 -3.21 5.31
N TRP A 14 19.69 -3.11 5.12
CA TRP A 14 18.71 -3.63 6.07
C TRP A 14 18.77 -5.15 6.28
N GLU A 15 18.88 -5.92 5.20
CA GLU A 15 18.88 -7.40 5.19
C GLU A 15 19.57 -7.95 3.93
N THR A 16 19.45 -9.26 3.68
CA THR A 16 19.93 -9.88 2.44
C THR A 16 19.32 -9.28 1.17
N PRO A 17 20.05 -9.29 0.03
CA PRO A 17 19.55 -8.79 -1.24
C PRO A 17 18.22 -9.42 -1.68
N GLU A 18 17.98 -10.71 -1.41
CA GLU A 18 16.71 -11.35 -1.77
C GLU A 18 15.53 -10.77 -1.00
N LYS A 19 15.71 -10.49 0.31
CA LYS A 19 14.66 -9.90 1.15
C LYS A 19 14.37 -8.46 0.75
N ILE A 20 15.41 -7.67 0.48
CA ILE A 20 15.26 -6.30 -0.03
C ILE A 20 14.47 -6.31 -1.34
N ARG A 21 14.82 -7.19 -2.28
CA ARG A 21 14.11 -7.33 -3.55
C ARG A 21 12.66 -7.73 -3.35
N PHE A 22 12.39 -8.70 -2.48
CA PHE A 22 11.04 -9.17 -2.18
C PHE A 22 10.15 -8.04 -1.65
N VAL A 23 10.62 -7.30 -0.63
CA VAL A 23 9.86 -6.17 -0.07
C VAL A 23 9.66 -5.08 -1.11
N SER A 24 10.69 -4.75 -1.89
CA SER A 24 10.59 -3.74 -2.96
C SER A 24 9.55 -4.11 -4.02
N LEU A 25 9.48 -5.39 -4.41
CA LEU A 25 8.47 -5.91 -5.34
C LEU A 25 7.07 -5.89 -4.73
N LEU A 26 6.93 -6.19 -3.44
CA LEU A 26 5.66 -6.09 -2.73
C LEU A 26 5.10 -4.65 -2.76
N TYR A 27 5.97 -3.65 -2.53
CA TYR A 27 5.59 -2.23 -2.65
C TYR A 27 5.33 -1.81 -4.10
N ALA A 28 6.05 -2.38 -5.06
CA ALA A 28 5.77 -2.15 -6.49
C ALA A 28 4.39 -2.68 -6.87
N ALA A 29 4.06 -3.91 -6.47
CA ALA A 29 2.78 -4.56 -6.74
C ALA A 29 1.62 -3.82 -6.05
N GLY A 30 1.77 -3.46 -4.78
CA GLY A 30 0.75 -2.70 -4.05
C GLY A 30 0.48 -1.33 -4.66
N GLY A 31 1.53 -0.62 -5.12
CA GLY A 31 1.38 0.61 -5.89
C GLY A 31 0.74 0.39 -7.27
N ALA A 32 1.12 -0.67 -7.99
CA ALA A 32 0.58 -0.98 -9.32
C ALA A 32 -0.91 -1.34 -9.29
N LEU A 33 -1.37 -2.02 -8.23
CA LEU A 33 -2.79 -2.33 -8.01
C LEU A 33 -3.55 -1.12 -7.45
N GLY A 34 -2.95 -0.41 -6.49
CA GLY A 34 -3.55 0.76 -5.86
C GLY A 34 -3.71 1.95 -6.79
N PHE A 35 -2.85 2.10 -7.79
CA PHE A 35 -2.90 3.22 -8.73
C PHE A 35 -4.20 3.28 -9.56
N PRO A 36 -4.56 2.26 -10.37
CA PRO A 36 -5.82 2.30 -11.14
C PRO A 36 -7.05 2.38 -10.23
N ALA A 37 -7.05 1.68 -9.09
CA ALA A 37 -8.15 1.76 -8.13
C ALA A 37 -8.30 3.17 -7.54
N GLY A 38 -7.19 3.78 -7.13
CA GLY A 38 -7.17 5.14 -6.58
C GLY A 38 -7.58 6.19 -7.61
N LEU A 39 -7.15 6.05 -8.88
CA LEU A 39 -7.60 6.94 -9.96
C LEU A 39 -9.11 6.80 -10.23
N TYR A 40 -9.62 5.57 -10.25
CA TYR A 40 -11.05 5.33 -10.43
C TYR A 40 -11.88 5.97 -9.31
N LEU A 41 -11.50 5.76 -8.05
CA LEU A 41 -12.15 6.38 -6.89
C LEU A 41 -12.03 7.90 -6.92
N ALA A 42 -10.86 8.44 -7.26
CA ALA A 42 -10.65 9.87 -7.37
C ALA A 42 -11.60 10.50 -8.40
N ARG A 43 -11.76 9.86 -9.58
CA ARG A 43 -12.71 10.30 -10.61
C ARG A 43 -14.11 10.36 -10.06
N LEU A 44 -14.60 9.28 -9.45
CA LEU A 44 -15.95 9.24 -8.88
C LEU A 44 -16.19 10.38 -7.87
N VAL A 45 -15.22 10.65 -7.00
CA VAL A 45 -15.33 11.67 -5.96
C VAL A 45 -15.24 13.11 -6.52
N SER A 46 -14.51 13.30 -7.62
CA SER A 46 -14.26 14.62 -8.23
C SER A 46 -15.13 14.96 -9.44
N LEU A 47 -16.08 14.11 -9.83
CA LEU A 47 -16.95 14.35 -11.00
C LEU A 47 -17.61 15.74 -10.95
N GLY A 48 -17.33 16.57 -11.96
CA GLY A 48 -17.91 17.92 -12.09
C GLY A 48 -17.42 18.94 -11.06
N ARG A 49 -16.32 18.66 -10.34
CA ARG A 49 -15.79 19.52 -9.28
C ARG A 49 -14.56 20.29 -9.76
N GLN A 50 -14.28 21.39 -9.08
CA GLN A 50 -13.13 22.26 -9.36
C GLN A 50 -11.79 21.54 -9.11
N TRP A 51 -10.71 22.09 -9.68
CA TRP A 51 -9.40 21.45 -9.68
C TRP A 51 -8.85 21.18 -8.27
N GLU A 52 -9.14 22.05 -7.29
CA GLU A 52 -8.71 21.88 -5.89
C GLU A 52 -9.30 20.61 -5.29
N VAL A 53 -10.58 20.36 -5.57
CA VAL A 53 -11.28 19.16 -5.09
C VAL A 53 -10.78 17.93 -5.83
N ALA A 54 -10.51 18.03 -7.13
CA ALA A 54 -9.90 16.94 -7.89
C ALA A 54 -8.49 16.57 -7.39
N LEU A 55 -7.68 17.56 -7.01
CA LEU A 55 -6.37 17.33 -6.41
C LEU A 55 -6.49 16.61 -5.06
N ALA A 56 -7.35 17.09 -4.17
CA ALA A 56 -7.57 16.48 -2.86
C ALA A 56 -8.12 15.05 -2.99
N ALA A 57 -9.11 14.83 -3.87
CA ALA A 57 -9.64 13.51 -4.16
C ALA A 57 -8.56 12.57 -4.70
N ALA A 58 -7.76 13.02 -5.67
CA ALA A 58 -6.65 12.23 -6.19
C ALA A 58 -5.64 11.86 -5.10
N PHE A 59 -5.22 12.82 -4.29
CA PHE A 59 -4.25 12.59 -3.22
C PHE A 59 -4.77 11.56 -2.21
N VAL A 60 -5.98 11.77 -1.68
CA VAL A 60 -6.56 10.89 -0.66
C VAL A 60 -6.86 9.50 -1.23
N CYS A 61 -7.47 9.40 -2.41
CA CYS A 61 -7.82 8.11 -3.00
C CYS A 61 -6.59 7.31 -3.42
N LEU A 62 -5.57 7.95 -4.02
CA LEU A 62 -4.33 7.27 -4.38
C LEU A 62 -3.53 6.83 -3.15
N LEU A 63 -3.47 7.66 -2.11
CA LEU A 63 -2.84 7.31 -0.84
C LEU A 63 -3.56 6.11 -0.20
N ALA A 64 -4.87 6.23 0.01
CA ALA A 64 -5.66 5.19 0.66
C ALA A 64 -5.61 3.87 -0.11
N ALA A 65 -5.76 3.89 -1.44
CA ALA A 65 -5.67 2.69 -2.26
C ALA A 65 -4.27 2.07 -2.20
N THR A 66 -3.20 2.87 -2.32
CA THR A 66 -1.83 2.35 -2.24
C THR A 66 -1.55 1.69 -0.89
N LEU A 67 -1.98 2.31 0.21
CA LEU A 67 -1.83 1.75 1.56
C LEU A 67 -2.68 0.49 1.74
N ALA A 68 -3.93 0.48 1.28
CA ALA A 68 -4.82 -0.66 1.39
C ALA A 68 -4.29 -1.89 0.62
N PHE A 69 -3.87 -1.70 -0.64
CA PHE A 69 -3.35 -2.80 -1.45
C PHE A 69 -2.00 -3.30 -0.92
N THR A 70 -1.07 -2.41 -0.56
CA THR A 70 0.24 -2.83 -0.06
C THR A 70 0.14 -3.47 1.32
N GLY A 71 -0.64 -2.88 2.23
CA GLY A 71 -0.92 -3.44 3.54
C GLY A 71 -1.68 -4.77 3.46
N GLY A 72 -2.61 -4.90 2.51
CA GLY A 72 -3.31 -6.15 2.22
C GLY A 72 -2.37 -7.25 1.73
N LEU A 73 -1.50 -6.95 0.74
CA LEU A 73 -0.47 -7.89 0.28
C LEU A 73 0.49 -8.30 1.41
N PHE A 74 0.90 -7.33 2.24
CA PHE A 74 1.71 -7.60 3.42
C PHE A 74 0.98 -8.53 4.40
N ALA A 75 -0.29 -8.27 4.70
CA ALA A 75 -1.08 -9.09 5.60
C ALA A 75 -1.28 -10.52 5.07
N LEU A 76 -1.49 -10.68 3.76
CA LEU A 76 -1.55 -12.00 3.12
C LEU A 76 -0.23 -12.75 3.28
N GLN A 77 0.90 -12.09 3.01
CA GLN A 77 2.23 -12.69 3.15
C GLN A 77 2.54 -13.04 4.61
N TYR A 78 2.26 -12.12 5.53
CA TYR A 78 2.43 -12.32 6.97
C TYR A 78 1.61 -13.50 7.46
N ARG A 79 0.35 -13.58 7.04
CA ARG A 79 -0.53 -14.69 7.37
C ARG A 79 -0.02 -16.01 6.79
N SER A 80 0.42 -16.01 5.53
CA SER A 80 0.98 -17.20 4.87
C SER A 80 2.21 -17.72 5.60
N TYR A 81 3.06 -16.81 6.11
CA TYR A 81 4.21 -17.18 6.92
C TYR A 81 3.77 -17.92 8.18
N TYR A 82 2.73 -17.45 8.87
CA TYR A 82 2.23 -18.06 10.11
C TYR A 82 1.20 -19.20 9.91
N ALA A 83 0.95 -19.65 8.68
CA ALA A 83 -0.15 -20.57 8.37
C ALA A 83 -0.10 -21.90 9.14
N GLU A 84 1.10 -22.45 9.38
CA GLU A 84 1.32 -23.72 10.09
C GLU A 84 0.90 -23.68 11.57
N TRP A 85 0.78 -22.48 12.16
CA TRP A 85 0.36 -22.31 13.55
C TRP A 85 -1.14 -22.04 13.70
N HIS A 86 -1.90 -22.07 12.60
CA HIS A 86 -3.34 -21.84 12.61
C HIS A 86 -4.13 -23.14 12.69
N ALA A 87 -5.31 -23.05 13.30
CA ALA A 87 -6.28 -24.14 13.32
C ALA A 87 -6.75 -24.49 11.90
N PRO A 88 -7.38 -25.65 11.69
CA PRO A 88 -7.97 -25.99 10.39
C PRO A 88 -8.93 -24.90 9.89
N ALA A 89 -8.91 -24.67 8.58
CA ALA A 89 -9.75 -23.67 7.94
C ALA A 89 -11.24 -23.88 8.28
N PHE A 90 -11.98 -22.78 8.35
CA PHE A 90 -13.42 -22.75 8.63
C PHE A 90 -13.84 -23.24 10.03
N THR A 91 -12.90 -23.35 10.97
CA THR A 91 -13.22 -23.47 12.40
C THR A 91 -13.40 -22.07 13.03
N PRO A 92 -14.19 -21.93 14.12
CA PRO A 92 -14.31 -20.67 14.84
C PRO A 92 -12.94 -20.11 15.27
N THR A 93 -12.05 -20.97 15.77
CA THR A 93 -10.68 -20.61 16.16
C THR A 93 -9.88 -20.04 14.99
N TRP A 94 -9.95 -20.67 13.82
CA TRP A 94 -9.30 -20.16 12.61
C TRP A 94 -9.86 -18.79 12.20
N GLY A 95 -11.18 -18.58 12.37
CA GLY A 95 -11.82 -17.29 12.12
C GLY A 95 -11.24 -16.17 12.99
N PHE A 96 -11.11 -16.42 14.31
CA PHE A 96 -10.43 -15.48 15.21
C PHE A 96 -8.98 -15.24 14.80
N GLN A 97 -8.23 -16.31 14.52
CA GLN A 97 -6.84 -16.20 14.10
C GLN A 97 -6.66 -15.41 12.80
N LEU A 98 -7.56 -15.59 11.82
CA LEU A 98 -7.58 -14.82 10.57
C LEU A 98 -7.69 -13.33 10.88
N VAL A 99 -8.67 -12.94 11.69
CA VAL A 99 -8.91 -11.53 12.04
C VAL A 99 -7.73 -10.94 12.79
N PHE A 100 -7.30 -11.55 13.90
CA PHE A 100 -6.25 -10.99 14.75
C PHE A 100 -4.87 -10.98 14.08
N THR A 101 -4.52 -12.01 13.29
CA THR A 101 -3.26 -12.04 12.54
C THR A 101 -3.25 -10.95 11.47
N THR A 102 -4.36 -10.77 10.75
CA THR A 102 -4.50 -9.73 9.73
C THR A 102 -4.40 -8.33 10.36
N LEU A 103 -5.13 -8.07 11.45
CA LEU A 103 -5.07 -6.79 12.15
C LEU A 103 -3.67 -6.48 12.70
N THR A 104 -2.99 -7.49 13.24
CA THR A 104 -1.60 -7.35 13.71
C THR A 104 -0.66 -6.98 12.56
N ALA A 105 -0.79 -7.66 11.42
CA ALA A 105 0.01 -7.35 10.24
C ALA A 105 -0.26 -5.94 9.70
N LEU A 106 -1.53 -5.52 9.64
CA LEU A 106 -1.89 -4.17 9.20
C LEU A 106 -1.34 -3.10 10.15
N TYR A 107 -1.40 -3.33 11.46
CA TYR A 107 -0.80 -2.46 12.46
C TYR A 107 0.72 -2.33 12.27
N GLN A 108 1.42 -3.45 12.11
CA GLN A 108 2.86 -3.45 11.84
C GLN A 108 3.20 -2.71 10.54
N PHE A 109 2.42 -2.91 9.48
CA PHE A 109 2.60 -2.19 8.22
C PHE A 109 2.43 -0.68 8.39
N VAL A 110 1.43 -0.22 9.15
CA VAL A 110 1.23 1.20 9.42
C VAL A 110 2.42 1.79 10.16
N VAL A 111 2.90 1.11 11.22
CA VAL A 111 3.99 1.62 12.08
C VAL A 111 5.35 1.57 11.38
N LEU A 112 5.65 0.48 10.67
CA LEU A 112 7.00 0.21 10.14
C LEU A 112 7.10 0.32 8.63
N GLY A 113 6.00 0.10 7.91
CA GLY A 113 5.99 0.05 6.46
C GLY A 113 5.81 1.41 5.80
N ILE A 114 4.93 2.27 6.34
CA ILE A 114 4.61 3.56 5.70
C ILE A 114 5.85 4.43 5.46
N ARG A 115 6.84 4.39 6.36
CA ARG A 115 8.09 5.15 6.19
C ARG A 115 8.84 4.81 4.89
N LEU A 116 8.70 3.59 4.36
CA LEU A 116 9.37 3.17 3.11
C LEU A 116 8.83 3.88 1.86
N TYR A 117 7.69 4.56 1.97
CA TYR A 117 7.20 5.46 0.91
C TYR A 117 7.93 6.80 0.86
N PHE A 118 8.72 7.16 1.87
CA PHE A 118 9.40 8.44 1.90
C PHE A 118 10.86 8.34 1.42
N PRO A 119 11.40 9.39 0.78
CA PRO A 119 10.67 10.55 0.24
C PRO A 119 10.07 10.29 -1.14
N LEU A 120 10.60 9.32 -1.90
CA LEU A 120 10.34 9.19 -3.34
C LEU A 120 8.89 8.77 -3.65
N GLY A 121 8.32 7.84 -2.88
CA GLY A 121 6.93 7.42 -3.05
C GLY A 121 5.94 8.55 -2.77
N PHE A 122 6.20 9.35 -1.73
CA PHE A 122 5.40 10.54 -1.41
C PHE A 122 5.47 11.59 -2.52
N ALA A 123 6.66 11.87 -3.05
CA ALA A 123 6.82 12.78 -4.19
C ALA A 123 6.06 12.28 -5.42
N ALA A 124 6.14 10.98 -5.73
CA ALA A 124 5.40 10.37 -6.83
C ALA A 124 3.88 10.47 -6.64
N LEU A 125 3.37 10.28 -5.42
CA LEU A 125 1.96 10.50 -5.09
C LEU A 125 1.54 11.95 -5.40
N ALA A 126 2.30 12.93 -4.91
CA ALA A 126 1.98 14.34 -5.15
C ALA A 126 1.98 14.70 -6.65
N VAL A 127 2.98 14.22 -7.41
CA VAL A 127 3.05 14.40 -8.86
C VAL A 127 1.85 13.76 -9.57
N ALA A 128 1.48 12.53 -9.19
CA ALA A 128 0.32 11.84 -9.75
C ALA A 128 -1.00 12.57 -9.44
N SER A 129 -1.15 13.12 -8.23
CA SER A 129 -2.34 13.89 -7.86
C SER A 129 -2.46 15.18 -8.66
N VAL A 130 -1.35 15.92 -8.85
CA VAL A 130 -1.34 17.14 -9.68
C VAL A 130 -1.63 16.81 -11.14
N TRP A 131 -1.01 15.75 -11.67
CA TRP A 131 -1.27 15.26 -13.02
C TRP A 131 -2.74 14.92 -13.24
N PHE A 132 -3.36 14.22 -12.29
CA PHE A 132 -4.79 13.90 -12.34
C PHE A 132 -5.67 15.15 -12.34
N ALA A 133 -5.44 16.07 -11.40
CA ALA A 133 -6.26 17.28 -11.26
C ALA A 133 -6.19 18.17 -12.51
N ARG A 134 -5.04 18.19 -13.20
CA ARG A 134 -4.87 18.93 -14.46
C ARG A 134 -5.65 18.35 -15.64
N GLN A 135 -6.03 17.07 -15.59
CA GLN A 135 -6.84 16.43 -16.63
C GLN A 135 -8.34 16.65 -16.43
N GLN A 136 -8.78 17.06 -15.24
CA GLN A 136 -10.18 17.33 -14.92
C GLN A 136 -10.62 18.76 -15.30
N ARG A 137 -9.97 19.35 -16.29
CA ARG A 137 -10.31 20.68 -16.84
C ARG A 137 -11.53 20.59 -17.76
#